data_AF-A0A542LQ93-F1
#
_entry.id   AF-A0A542LQ93-F1
#
_cell.length_a   1.000
_cell.length_b   1.000
_cell.length_c   1.000
_cell.angle_alpha   90.00
_cell.angle_beta   90.00
_cell.angle_gamma   90.00
#
_symmetry.space_group_name_H-M   'P 1'
#
loop_
_entity.id
_entity.type
_entity.pdbx_description
1 polymer ?
#
loop_
_entity_poly.entity_id
_entity_poly.type
_entity_poly.pdbx_seq_one_letter_code
_entity_poly.pdbx_strand_id
1 'polypeptide(L)'
;MRQPWTSERIRTAVVGAEQQLEQVISISAMQDPPRKTIPEASYQVVHDAVVSLVTLFRDHVADAAAASLIAREYAKCVAGTITSPKVACIRHVLEVVRTAREQHLPA
;
A
#
# COMPACT_ATOMS: atom_id res chain seq x y z
N MET A 1 11.98 1.67 -24.88
CA MET A 1 12.76 2.66 -24.10
C MET A 1 12.11 2.81 -22.73
N ARG A 2 12.75 2.37 -21.63
CA ARG A 2 12.27 2.68 -20.28
C ARG A 2 12.58 4.15 -20.04
N GLN A 3 11.54 4.99 -20.03
CA GLN A 3 11.71 6.38 -19.64
C GLN A 3 12.25 6.47 -18.21
N PRO A 4 13.08 7.48 -17.88
CA PRO A 4 13.66 7.63 -16.55
C PRO A 4 12.57 7.91 -15.50
N TRP A 5 12.76 7.38 -14.29
CA TRP A 5 11.97 7.72 -13.12
C TRP A 5 12.34 9.12 -12.66
N THR A 6 11.39 10.05 -12.76
CA THR A 6 11.49 11.39 -12.19
C THR A 6 10.73 11.47 -10.87
N SER A 7 11.07 12.41 -9.99
CA SER A 7 10.38 12.60 -8.71
C SER A 7 8.87 12.77 -8.88
N GLU A 8 8.44 13.47 -9.93
CA GLU A 8 7.02 13.64 -10.28
C GLU A 8 6.36 12.31 -10.67
N ARG A 9 7.04 11.46 -11.44
CA ARG A 9 6.52 10.15 -11.81
C ARG A 9 6.45 9.18 -10.63
N ILE A 10 7.46 9.22 -9.77
CA ILE A 10 7.46 8.43 -8.53
C ILE A 10 6.26 8.86 -7.67
N ARG A 11 6.05 10.17 -7.50
CA ARG A 11 4.90 10.72 -6.79
C ARG A 11 3.58 10.24 -7.39
N THR A 12 3.39 10.37 -8.70
CA THR A 12 2.18 9.91 -9.39
C THR A 12 1.94 8.41 -9.22
N ALA A 13 3.00 7.60 -9.27
CA ALA A 13 2.90 6.16 -9.05
C ALA A 13 2.52 5.82 -7.60
N VAL A 14 3.13 6.49 -6.61
CA VAL A 14 2.79 6.32 -5.19
C VAL A 14 1.34 6.73 -4.93
N VAL A 15 0.91 7.90 -5.42
CA VAL A 15 -0.47 8.39 -5.26
C VAL A 15 -1.48 7.46 -5.95
N GLY A 16 -1.14 6.93 -7.13
CA GLY A 16 -1.99 5.95 -7.82
C GLY A 16 -2.17 4.66 -7.00
N ALA A 17 -1.09 4.14 -6.42
CA ALA A 17 -1.15 2.97 -5.56
C ALA A 17 -1.91 3.25 -4.23
N GLU A 18 -1.74 4.44 -3.64
CA GLU A 18 -2.54 4.89 -2.48
C GLU A 18 -4.04 4.92 -2.79
N GLN A 19 -4.42 5.47 -3.95
CA GLN A 19 -5.82 5.54 -4.39
C GLN A 19 -6.40 4.15 -4.65
N GLN A 20 -5.62 3.25 -5.24
CA GLN A 20 -6.03 1.86 -5.47
C GLN A 20 -6.29 1.13 -4.15
N LEU A 21 -5.42 1.31 -3.15
CA LEU A 21 -5.62 0.75 -1.81
C LEU A 21 -6.86 1.34 -1.12
N GLU A 22 -7.06 2.66 -1.19
CA GLU A 22 -8.23 3.34 -0.64
C GLU A 22 -9.54 2.84 -1.28
N GLN A 23 -9.53 2.63 -2.60
CA GLN A 23 -10.68 2.09 -3.33
C GLN A 23 -11.02 0.67 -2.86
N VAL A 24 -10.02 -0.21 -2.73
CA VAL A 24 -10.23 -1.58 -2.24
C VAL A 24 -10.74 -1.56 -0.79
N ILE A 25 -10.18 -0.72 0.08
CA ILE A 25 -10.65 -0.51 1.46
C ILE A 25 -12.12 -0.10 1.47
N SER A 26 -12.49 0.89 0.66
CA SER A 26 -13.84 1.44 0.60
C SER A 26 -14.86 0.41 0.12
N ILE A 27 -14.54 -0.30 -0.98
CA ILE A 27 -15.39 -1.37 -1.52
C ILE A 27 -15.55 -2.50 -0.51
N SER A 28 -14.44 -2.95 0.10
CA SER A 28 -14.47 -4.04 1.08
C SER A 28 -15.29 -3.68 2.32
N ALA A 29 -15.20 -2.43 2.79
CA ALA A 29 -15.97 -1.94 3.92
C ALA A 29 -17.49 -1.86 3.63
N MET A 30 -17.87 -1.59 2.38
CA MET A 30 -19.28 -1.56 1.96
C MET A 30 -19.85 -2.96 1.74
N GLN A 31 -19.05 -3.90 1.21
CA GLN A 31 -19.51 -5.25 0.86
C GLN A 31 -19.64 -6.19 2.06
N ASP A 32 -18.80 -6.05 3.08
CA ASP A 32 -18.86 -6.89 4.29
C ASP A 32 -18.67 -6.05 5.58
N PRO A 33 -19.68 -5.23 5.96
CA PRO A 33 -19.66 -4.45 7.19
C PRO A 33 -19.39 -5.27 8.47
N PRO A 34 -19.90 -6.51 8.64
CA PRO A 34 -19.67 -7.27 9.86
C PRO A 34 -18.29 -7.92 9.94
N ARG A 35 -17.69 -8.42 8.85
CA ARG A 35 -16.34 -9.02 8.92
C ARG A 35 -15.21 -8.01 8.77
N LYS A 36 -15.42 -6.91 8.05
CA LYS A 36 -14.41 -5.87 7.79
C LYS A 36 -13.08 -6.47 7.31
N THR A 37 -13.15 -7.47 6.43
CA THR A 37 -12.01 -8.14 5.80
C THR A 37 -11.92 -7.77 4.33
N ILE A 38 -10.71 -7.79 3.77
CA ILE A 38 -10.51 -7.68 2.34
C ILE A 38 -10.97 -8.99 1.69
N PRO A 39 -11.85 -8.99 0.69
CA PRO A 39 -12.22 -10.18 -0.05
C PRO A 39 -10.99 -10.84 -0.67
N GLU A 40 -10.96 -12.17 -0.72
CA GLU A 40 -9.86 -12.93 -1.35
C GLU A 40 -9.60 -12.46 -2.80
N ALA A 41 -10.66 -12.19 -3.55
CA ALA A 41 -10.59 -11.66 -4.92
C ALA A 41 -9.86 -10.31 -5.03
N SER A 42 -9.82 -9.52 -3.95
CA SER A 42 -9.11 -8.24 -3.88
C SER A 42 -7.74 -8.34 -3.21
N TYR A 43 -7.39 -9.49 -2.63
CA TYR A 43 -6.13 -9.68 -1.92
C TYR A 43 -4.92 -9.51 -2.83
N GLN A 44 -4.96 -10.10 -4.04
CA GLN A 44 -3.88 -9.97 -5.01
C GLN A 44 -3.63 -8.50 -5.38
N VAL A 45 -4.71 -7.72 -5.56
CA VAL A 45 -4.62 -6.29 -5.87
C VAL A 45 -3.94 -5.51 -4.75
N VAL A 46 -4.28 -5.79 -3.49
CA VAL A 46 -3.62 -5.17 -2.33
C VAL A 46 -2.16 -5.58 -2.27
N HIS A 47 -1.85 -6.85 -2.48
CA HIS A 47 -0.49 -7.37 -2.46
C HIS A 47 0.40 -6.67 -3.49
N ASP A 48 -0.06 -6.63 -4.74
CA ASP A 48 0.69 -6.03 -5.85
C ASP A 48 0.90 -4.52 -5.66
N ALA A 49 -0.11 -3.82 -5.12
CA ALA A 49 0.00 -2.40 -4.78
C ALA A 49 1.06 -2.17 -3.68
N VAL A 50 1.04 -2.97 -2.61
CA VAL A 50 2.03 -2.85 -1.52
C VAL A 50 3.44 -3.21 -2.00
N VAL A 51 3.62 -4.28 -2.78
CA VAL A 51 4.93 -4.64 -3.35
C VAL A 51 5.45 -3.54 -4.26
N SER A 52 4.58 -2.93 -5.07
CA SER A 52 4.93 -1.79 -5.91
C SER A 52 5.39 -0.60 -5.07
N LEU A 53 4.67 -0.26 -3.99
CA LEU A 53 5.05 0.80 -3.06
C LEU A 53 6.40 0.54 -2.40
N VAL A 54 6.63 -0.68 -1.89
CA VAL A 54 7.92 -1.07 -1.29
C VAL A 54 9.06 -0.91 -2.30
N THR A 55 8.84 -1.31 -3.56
CA THR A 55 9.83 -1.18 -4.63
C THR A 55 10.09 0.28 -4.99
N LEU A 56 9.04 1.10 -5.12
CA LEU A 56 9.15 2.54 -5.38
C LEU A 56 9.95 3.26 -4.29
N PHE A 57 9.65 3.00 -3.01
CA PHE A 57 10.37 3.61 -1.90
C PHE A 57 11.83 3.15 -1.81
N ARG A 58 12.08 1.85 -2.02
CA ARG A 58 13.44 1.30 -1.96
C ARG A 58 14.32 1.78 -3.11
N ASP A 59 13.84 1.65 -4.34
CA ASP A 59 14.67 1.75 -5.53
C ASP A 59 14.68 3.15 -6.14
N HIS A 60 13.64 3.96 -5.87
CA HIS A 60 13.46 5.26 -6.53
C HIS A 60 13.40 6.44 -5.56
N VAL A 61 12.91 6.27 -4.34
CA VAL A 61 13.02 7.28 -3.27
C VAL A 61 14.33 7.13 -2.48
N ALA A 62 15.00 5.97 -2.61
CA ALA A 62 16.18 5.60 -1.85
C ALA A 62 15.96 5.60 -0.32
N ASP A 63 14.72 5.34 0.12
CA ASP A 63 14.39 5.18 1.53
C ASP A 63 14.09 3.72 1.86
N ALA A 64 15.17 3.01 2.21
CA ALA A 64 15.10 1.63 2.66
C ALA A 64 14.37 1.47 4.01
N ALA A 65 14.33 2.51 4.84
CA ALA A 65 13.67 2.45 6.15
C ALA A 65 12.14 2.49 5.97
N ALA A 66 11.61 3.43 5.18
CA ALA A 66 10.19 3.46 4.84
C ALA A 66 9.76 2.19 4.10
N ALA A 67 10.53 1.76 3.09
CA ALA A 67 10.23 0.53 2.35
C ALA A 67 10.16 -0.70 3.28
N SER A 68 11.08 -0.79 4.24
CA SER A 68 11.09 -1.87 5.23
C SER A 68 9.93 -1.78 6.21
N LEU A 69 9.57 -0.57 6.64
CA LEU A 69 8.44 -0.34 7.54
C LEU A 69 7.11 -0.75 6.88
N ILE A 70 6.87 -0.30 5.65
CA ILE A 70 5.70 -0.65 4.85
C ILE A 70 5.60 -2.19 4.71
N ALA A 71 6.70 -2.84 4.32
CA ALA A 71 6.75 -4.29 4.18
C ALA A 71 6.46 -5.02 5.49
N ARG A 72 7.00 -4.54 6.62
CA ARG A 72 6.79 -5.13 7.96
C ARG A 72 5.34 -4.99 8.42
N GLU A 73 4.75 -3.81 8.31
CA GLU A 73 3.36 -3.61 8.71
C GLU A 73 2.41 -4.44 7.85
N TYR A 74 2.65 -4.51 6.54
CA TYR A 74 1.89 -5.39 5.68
C TYR A 74 2.09 -6.87 6.01
N ALA A 75 3.32 -7.31 6.30
CA ALA A 75 3.60 -8.68 6.73
C ALA A 75 2.83 -9.04 8.01
N LYS A 76 2.72 -8.13 9.00
CA LYS A 76 1.89 -8.34 10.20
C LYS A 76 0.42 -8.49 9.86
N CYS A 77 -0.09 -7.76 8.87
CA CYS A 77 -1.47 -7.88 8.43
C CYS A 77 -1.81 -9.26 7.85
N VAL A 78 -0.85 -9.89 7.18
CA VAL A 78 -1.08 -11.17 6.50
C VAL A 78 -0.65 -12.38 7.34
N ALA A 79 0.34 -12.22 8.22
CA ALA A 79 0.88 -13.30 9.06
C ALA A 79 -0.12 -13.83 10.11
N GLY A 80 -1.15 -13.05 10.45
CA GLY A 80 -2.17 -13.43 11.43
C GLY A 80 -3.49 -13.97 10.84
N THR A 81 -3.61 -14.05 9.51
CA THR A 81 -4.91 -14.30 8.86
C THR A 81 -4.86 -15.52 7.95
N ILE A 82 -5.52 -16.60 8.38
CA ILE A 82 -5.72 -17.81 7.55
C ILE A 82 -6.74 -17.54 6.41
N THR A 83 -7.57 -16.49 6.54
CA THR A 83 -8.77 -16.33 5.69
C THR A 83 -8.96 -14.96 5.02
N SER A 84 -8.22 -13.92 5.39
CA SER A 84 -8.08 -12.62 4.68
C SER A 84 -7.60 -11.51 5.63
N PRO A 85 -6.80 -10.53 5.17
CA PRO A 85 -6.41 -9.39 5.99
C PRO A 85 -7.62 -8.51 6.34
N LYS A 86 -7.58 -7.89 7.53
CA LYS A 86 -8.61 -6.94 7.97
C LYS A 86 -8.46 -5.61 7.24
N VAL A 87 -9.59 -4.97 6.90
CA VAL A 87 -9.66 -3.62 6.32
C VAL A 87 -8.89 -2.61 7.18
N ALA A 88 -9.04 -2.69 8.51
CA ALA A 88 -8.33 -1.82 9.44
C ALA A 88 -6.80 -1.97 9.35
N CYS A 89 -6.30 -3.17 9.05
CA CYS A 89 -4.87 -3.39 8.93
C CYS A 89 -4.32 -2.81 7.62
N ILE A 90 -5.03 -2.98 6.51
CA ILE A 90 -4.63 -2.37 5.23
C ILE A 90 -4.74 -0.84 5.29
N ARG A 91 -5.72 -0.31 6.03
CA ARG A 91 -5.80 1.14 6.31
C ARG A 91 -4.57 1.64 7.07
N HIS A 92 -4.10 0.90 8.07
CA HIS A 92 -2.87 1.25 8.79
C HIS A 92 -1.65 1.27 7.86
N VAL A 93 -1.52 0.28 6.97
CA VAL A 93 -0.45 0.26 5.95
C VAL A 93 -0.54 1.49 5.04
N LEU A 94 -1.75 1.87 4.62
CA LEU A 94 -1.96 3.07 3.80
C LEU A 94 -1.57 4.36 4.52
N GLU A 95 -1.85 4.47 5.82
CA GLU A 95 -1.40 5.61 6.65
C GLU A 95 0.13 5.69 6.71
N VAL A 96 0.82 4.56 6.93
CA VAL A 96 2.29 4.49 6.92
C VAL A 96 2.86 4.96 5.59
N VAL A 97 2.26 4.53 4.47
CA VAL A 97 2.66 4.96 3.12
C VAL A 97 2.49 6.47 2.93
N ARG A 98 1.34 7.03 3.35
CA ARG A 98 1.07 8.47 3.26
C ARG A 98 2.07 9.29 4.06
N THR A 99 2.36 8.87 5.29
CA THR A 99 3.38 9.51 6.13
C THR A 99 4.76 9.48 5.47
N ALA A 100 5.16 8.34 4.92
CA ALA A 100 6.43 8.23 4.19
C ALA A 100 6.45 9.12 2.93
N ARG A 101 5.34 9.18 2.18
CA ARG A 101 5.22 10.08 1.02
C ARG A 101 5.36 11.54 1.43
N GLU A 102 4.71 11.98 2.49
CA GLU A 102 4.78 13.37 2.96
C GLU A 102 6.20 13.76 3.42
N GLN A 103 6.94 12.82 4.00
CA GLN A 103 8.32 13.03 4.45
C GLN A 103 9.33 13.11 3.29
N HIS A 104 9.16 12.26 2.27
CA HIS A 104 10.18 12.06 1.23
C HIS A 104 9.81 12.63 -0.15
N LEU A 105 8.53 12.89 -0.38
CA LEU A 105 7.98 13.43 -1.63
C LEU A 105 7.01 14.60 -1.33
N PRO A 106 7.45 15.68 -0.62
CA PRO A 106 6.63 16.85 -0.35
C PRO A 106 6.22 17.55 -1.66
N ALA A 107 5.12 18.31 -1.63
CA ALA A 107 4.48 18.94 -2.80
C ALA A 107 5.45 19.69 -3.71
#